data_AF-A0A0S8DMZ9-F1
#
_entry.id   AF-A0A0S8DMZ9-F1
#
_cell.length_a   1.000
_cell.length_b   1.000
_cell.length_c   1.000
_cell.angle_alpha   90.00
_cell.angle_beta   90.00
_cell.angle_gamma   90.00
#
_symmetry.space_group_name_H-M   'P 1'
#
loop_
_entity.id
_entity.type
_entity.pdbx_description
1 polymer ?
#
loop_
_entity_poly.entity_id
_entity_poly.type
_entity_poly.pdbx_seq_one_letter_code
_entity_poly.pdbx_strand_id
1 'polypeptide(L)'
;MARLVFREFDASKPTYARRAFIANGHGFKVGDVFDWRRMAVSQRRAKQMFEAGWIKHDTESDKKAPEPVVIEPEIAVKDKVSFEPQIVVEDNLDAIDDMKELRRIADKIGAPYKVSKADQRLVIREHMNKEAD
;
A
#
# COMPACT_ATOMS: atom_id res chain seq x y z
N MET A 1 31.62 -23.90 -0.50
CA MET A 1 31.29 -23.66 0.92
C MET A 1 30.25 -22.57 0.99
N ALA A 2 29.04 -22.86 1.49
CA ALA A 2 28.00 -21.83 1.66
C ALA A 2 28.41 -20.88 2.80
N ARG A 3 28.44 -19.58 2.52
CA ARG A 3 28.68 -18.55 3.56
C ARG A 3 27.48 -18.58 4.51
N LEU A 4 27.68 -19.00 5.77
CA LEU A 4 26.69 -18.78 6.83
C LEU A 4 26.60 -17.26 7.05
N VAL A 5 25.60 -16.65 6.42
CA VAL A 5 25.26 -15.25 6.71
C VAL A 5 24.59 -15.26 8.07
N PHE A 6 25.35 -14.99 9.12
CA PHE A 6 24.80 -14.78 10.45
C PHE A 6 23.94 -13.52 10.41
N ARG A 7 22.63 -13.72 10.58
CA ARG A 7 21.65 -12.65 10.74
C ARG A 7 21.07 -12.82 12.13
N GLU A 8 21.18 -11.79 12.95
CA GLU A 8 20.58 -11.80 14.28
C GLU A 8 19.08 -11.50 14.17
N PHE A 9 18.28 -12.32 14.85
CA PHE A 9 16.85 -12.13 14.95
C PHE A 9 16.54 -11.28 16.18
N ASP A 10 16.02 -10.07 15.95
CA ASP A 10 15.59 -9.16 17.00
C ASP A 10 14.09 -9.29 17.23
N ALA A 11 13.70 -9.89 18.35
CA ALA A 11 12.31 -10.11 18.68
C ALA A 11 11.52 -8.81 18.95
N SER A 12 12.18 -7.69 19.20
CA SER A 12 11.52 -6.40 19.45
C SER A 12 11.09 -5.69 18.16
N LYS A 13 11.75 -6.00 17.04
CA LYS A 13 11.50 -5.34 15.76
C LYS A 13 10.40 -6.03 14.97
N PRO A 14 9.59 -5.27 14.21
CA PRO A 14 8.64 -5.87 13.28
C PRO A 14 9.39 -6.69 12.23
N THR A 15 8.72 -7.74 11.77
CA THR A 15 9.23 -8.61 10.71
C THR A 15 8.31 -8.54 9.51
N TYR A 16 8.90 -8.72 8.34
CA TYR A 16 8.23 -8.61 7.05
C TYR A 16 8.46 -9.88 6.27
N ALA A 17 7.45 -10.29 5.50
CA ALA A 17 7.56 -11.44 4.63
C ALA A 17 8.57 -11.16 3.50
N ARG A 18 9.62 -11.96 3.42
CA ARG A 18 10.58 -11.94 2.29
C ARG A 18 10.11 -12.83 1.14
N ARG A 19 9.33 -13.87 1.43
CA ARG A 19 8.74 -14.81 0.47
C ARG A 19 7.25 -14.94 0.76
N ALA A 20 6.48 -15.37 -0.24
CA ALA A 20 5.08 -15.69 0.01
C ALA A 20 4.98 -16.98 0.85
N PHE A 21 4.20 -16.95 1.92
CA PHE A 21 3.93 -18.11 2.76
C PHE A 21 2.56 -17.99 3.42
N ILE A 22 2.09 -19.09 3.99
CA ILE A 22 0.85 -19.13 4.77
C ILE A 22 1.22 -19.39 6.23
N ALA A 23 0.70 -18.57 7.14
CA ALA A 23 0.86 -18.76 8.58
C ALA A 23 -0.49 -18.54 9.27
N ASN A 24 -0.89 -19.50 10.10
CA ASN A 24 -2.15 -19.46 10.85
C ASN A 24 -3.38 -19.12 9.97
N GLY A 25 -3.43 -19.69 8.77
CA GLY A 25 -4.52 -19.47 7.80
C GLY A 25 -4.43 -18.15 7.02
N HIS A 26 -3.49 -17.27 7.34
CA HIS A 26 -3.27 -16.02 6.60
C HIS A 26 -2.16 -16.19 5.57
N GLY A 27 -2.45 -15.81 4.32
CA GLY A 27 -1.46 -15.74 3.25
C GLY A 27 -0.73 -14.40 3.29
N PHE A 28 0.60 -14.46 3.36
CA PHE A 28 1.48 -13.31 3.31
C PHE A 28 2.14 -13.23 1.94
N LYS A 29 2.10 -12.05 1.32
CA LYS A 29 2.86 -11.72 0.12
C LYS A 29 4.22 -11.15 0.50
N VAL A 30 5.13 -11.09 -0.46
CA VAL A 30 6.44 -10.46 -0.26
C VAL A 30 6.24 -8.99 0.10
N GLY A 31 6.82 -8.56 1.21
CA GLY A 31 6.70 -7.20 1.76
C GLY A 31 5.62 -7.05 2.83
N ASP A 32 4.70 -8.01 2.98
CA ASP A 32 3.64 -7.89 3.98
C ASP A 32 4.20 -7.90 5.40
N VAL A 33 3.59 -7.08 6.27
CA VAL A 33 3.91 -7.03 7.69
C VAL A 33 3.52 -8.34 8.35
N PHE A 34 4.49 -9.00 8.98
CA PHE A 34 4.31 -10.24 9.72
C PHE A 34 4.53 -9.99 11.22
N ASP A 35 3.46 -9.60 11.91
CA ASP A 35 3.44 -9.47 13.37
C ASP A 35 3.22 -10.83 14.03
N TRP A 36 4.30 -11.60 14.17
CA TRP A 36 4.26 -12.95 14.74
C TRP A 36 3.65 -13.00 16.16
N ARG A 37 3.83 -11.95 16.96
CA ARG A 37 3.23 -11.83 18.30
C ARG A 37 1.70 -11.76 18.25
N ARG A 38 1.16 -10.93 17.36
CA ARG A 38 -0.29 -10.76 17.18
C ARG A 38 -0.93 -12.01 16.58
N MET A 39 -0.16 -12.74 15.79
CA MET A 39 -0.59 -13.99 15.21
C MET A 39 -0.41 -15.21 16.12
N ALA A 40 -0.02 -15.04 17.39
CA ALA A 40 0.23 -16.17 18.30
C ALA A 40 1.26 -17.19 17.77
N VAL A 41 2.23 -16.76 16.96
CA VAL A 41 3.36 -17.58 16.51
C VAL A 41 4.46 -17.51 17.56
N SER A 42 5.02 -18.65 17.97
CA SER A 42 6.09 -18.67 18.97
C SER A 42 7.37 -18.00 18.45
N GLN A 43 8.12 -17.35 19.35
CA GLN A 43 9.39 -16.71 19.01
C GLN A 43 10.38 -17.70 18.35
N ARG A 44 10.41 -18.94 18.84
CA ARG A 44 11.22 -20.02 18.26
C ARG A 44 10.86 -20.26 16.79
N ARG A 45 9.57 -20.30 16.46
CA ARG A 45 9.10 -20.51 15.08
C ARG A 45 9.43 -19.30 14.20
N ALA A 46 9.26 -18.08 14.71
CA ALA A 46 9.65 -16.86 14.01
C ALA A 46 11.16 -16.84 13.70
N LYS A 47 12.01 -17.23 14.67
CA LYS A 47 13.46 -17.35 14.47
C LYS A 47 13.81 -18.35 13.36
N GLN A 48 13.19 -19.53 13.36
CA GLN A 48 13.38 -20.52 12.29
C GLN A 48 12.99 -19.97 10.92
N MET A 49 11.88 -19.24 10.83
CA MET A 49 11.45 -18.61 9.58
C MET A 49 12.43 -17.52 9.11
N PHE A 50 13.02 -16.78 10.04
CA PHE A 50 14.03 -15.77 9.75
C PHE A 50 15.34 -16.40 9.25
N GLU A 51 15.83 -17.44 9.92
CA GLU A 51 17.00 -18.22 9.52
C GLU A 51 16.81 -18.89 8.16
N ALA A 52 15.59 -19.39 7.89
CA ALA A 52 15.21 -19.92 6.59
C ALA A 52 15.03 -18.84 5.51
N GLY A 53 15.10 -17.55 5.87
CA GLY A 53 14.97 -16.42 4.96
C GLY A 53 13.56 -16.18 4.45
N TRP A 54 12.53 -16.65 5.17
CA TRP A 54 11.13 -16.41 4.83
C TRP A 54 10.65 -15.04 5.29
N ILE A 55 11.22 -14.55 6.39
CA ILE A 55 10.96 -13.23 6.95
C ILE A 55 12.27 -12.46 7.10
N LYS A 56 12.19 -11.13 7.11
CA LYS A 56 13.31 -10.21 7.34
C LYS A 56 12.89 -9.10 8.29
N HIS A 57 13.85 -8.48 8.96
CA HIS A 57 13.60 -7.20 9.65
C HIS A 57 13.57 -6.08 8.61
N ASP A 58 12.84 -4.99 8.89
CA ASP A 58 13.05 -3.74 8.16
C ASP A 58 14.44 -3.25 8.54
N THR A 59 15.42 -3.61 7.74
CA THR A 59 16.65 -2.84 7.66
C THR A 59 16.39 -1.88 6.52
N GLU A 60 16.36 -0.57 6.82
CA GLU A 60 16.20 0.54 5.86
C GLU A 60 17.18 0.49 4.66
N SER A 61 18.07 -0.49 4.60
CA SER A 61 19.05 -0.76 3.55
C SER A 61 18.53 -1.54 2.33
N ASP A 62 17.27 -2.01 2.30
CA ASP A 62 16.66 -2.61 1.09
C ASP A 62 15.77 -1.62 0.32
N LYS A 63 15.97 -0.30 0.47
CA LYS A 63 15.69 0.67 -0.60
C LYS A 63 16.66 0.40 -1.75
N LYS A 64 16.42 -0.68 -2.48
CA LYS A 64 17.07 -0.98 -3.75
C LYS A 64 16.82 0.22 -4.67
N ALA A 65 17.91 0.91 -4.96
CA ALA A 65 18.02 2.10 -5.80
C ALA A 65 17.01 2.13 -6.96
N PRO A 66 16.15 3.16 -7.07
CA PRO A 66 15.86 3.69 -8.39
C PRO A 66 17.17 4.32 -8.91
N GLU A 67 17.50 4.00 -10.16
CA GLU A 67 18.63 4.56 -10.90
C GLU A 67 18.64 6.10 -10.78
N PRO A 68 19.81 6.74 -10.69
CA PRO A 68 19.91 8.19 -10.51
C PRO A 68 19.55 8.88 -11.83
N VAL A 69 18.27 9.22 -12.03
CA VAL A 69 17.93 10.30 -12.95
C VAL A 69 18.12 11.60 -12.18
N VAL A 70 19.25 12.24 -12.47
CA VAL A 70 19.63 13.58 -12.02
C VAL A 70 18.53 14.56 -12.45
N ILE A 71 17.83 15.14 -11.48
CA ILE A 71 17.23 16.46 -11.62
C ILE A 71 17.63 17.23 -10.36
N GLU A 72 18.31 18.35 -10.57
CA GLU A 72 18.97 19.17 -9.57
C GLU A 72 18.00 19.70 -8.49
N PRO A 73 18.48 19.98 -7.26
CA PRO A 73 17.63 20.35 -6.14
C PRO A 73 17.66 21.86 -5.85
N GLU A 74 16.54 22.54 -6.03
CA GLU A 74 16.16 23.70 -5.22
C GLU A 74 14.64 23.57 -5.03
N ILE A 75 14.08 23.37 -3.85
CA ILE A 75 14.03 24.31 -2.74
C ILE A 75 13.61 23.52 -1.48
N ALA A 76 14.39 23.62 -0.43
CA ALA A 76 13.95 23.26 0.91
C ALA A 76 13.16 24.44 1.51
N VAL A 77 11.85 24.29 1.70
CA VAL A 77 11.11 25.07 2.71
C VAL A 77 10.22 24.13 3.49
N LYS A 78 10.52 24.04 4.78
CA LYS A 78 9.67 23.50 5.83
C LYS A 78 8.30 24.17 5.74
N ASP A 79 7.23 23.41 5.55
CA ASP A 79 5.96 23.82 6.12
C ASP A 79 5.07 22.61 6.42
N LYS A 80 4.55 22.61 7.65
CA LYS A 80 3.43 21.78 8.07
C LYS A 80 2.23 22.22 7.24
N VAL A 81 1.92 21.52 6.16
CA VAL A 81 0.66 21.71 5.43
C VAL A 81 -0.09 20.39 5.44
N SER A 82 -1.23 20.41 6.12
CA SER A 82 -2.31 19.45 6.00
C SER A 82 -2.61 19.26 4.51
N PHE A 83 -2.17 18.15 3.93
CA PHE A 83 -2.48 17.79 2.56
C PHE A 83 -3.92 17.25 2.53
N GLU A 84 -4.90 18.15 2.52
CA GLU A 84 -6.19 17.82 1.94
C GLU A 84 -5.96 17.74 0.42
N PRO A 85 -6.17 16.59 -0.23
CA PRO A 85 -6.09 16.54 -1.68
C PRO A 85 -7.26 17.34 -2.23
N GLN A 86 -6.97 18.56 -2.71
CA GLN A 86 -7.82 19.26 -3.66
C GLN A 86 -7.85 18.43 -4.94
N ILE A 87 -8.89 17.59 -5.03
CA ILE A 87 -9.22 16.89 -6.26
C ILE A 87 -9.71 17.96 -7.22
N VAL A 88 -8.90 18.28 -8.22
CA VAL A 88 -9.36 18.99 -9.41
C VAL A 88 -10.34 18.03 -10.09
N VAL A 89 -11.63 18.27 -9.89
CA VAL A 89 -12.74 17.49 -10.45
C VAL A 89 -12.95 17.97 -11.88
N GLU A 90 -12.04 17.62 -12.78
CA GLU A 90 -12.25 17.80 -14.22
C GLU A 90 -12.06 16.45 -14.92
N ASP A 91 -13.22 15.88 -15.30
CA ASP A 91 -13.49 14.93 -16.39
C ASP A 91 -12.77 13.58 -16.51
N ASN A 92 -11.78 13.27 -15.67
CA ASN A 92 -11.07 11.99 -15.75
C ASN A 92 -11.77 10.81 -15.06
N LEU A 93 -13.11 10.76 -15.06
CA LEU A 93 -13.87 9.58 -14.60
C LEU A 93 -13.51 8.31 -15.39
N ASP A 94 -13.14 8.46 -16.66
CA ASP A 94 -12.75 7.32 -17.51
C ASP A 94 -11.35 6.78 -17.20
N ALA A 95 -10.48 7.59 -16.60
CA ALA A 95 -9.17 7.15 -16.13
C ALA A 95 -9.25 6.31 -14.84
N ILE A 96 -10.36 6.41 -14.11
CA ILE A 96 -10.57 5.70 -12.84
C ILE A 96 -11.09 4.29 -13.12
N ASP A 97 -10.19 3.31 -13.07
CA ASP A 97 -10.55 1.90 -13.15
C ASP A 97 -10.89 1.28 -11.78
N ASP A 98 -10.69 1.98 -10.65
CA ASP A 98 -11.12 1.46 -9.34
C ASP A 98 -12.58 1.83 -9.04
N MET A 99 -13.42 0.80 -8.83
CA MET A 99 -14.82 0.96 -8.43
C MET A 99 -14.98 1.67 -7.08
N LYS A 100 -14.00 1.51 -6.17
CA LYS A 100 -14.01 2.18 -4.87
C LYS A 100 -13.85 3.69 -5.00
N GLU A 101 -13.05 4.13 -5.96
CA GLU A 101 -12.86 5.55 -6.26
C GLU A 101 -14.11 6.15 -6.90
N LEU A 102 -14.75 5.43 -7.82
CA LEU A 102 -16.05 5.85 -8.38
C LEU A 102 -17.11 6.01 -7.28
N ARG A 103 -17.18 5.11 -6.30
CA ARG A 103 -18.11 5.24 -5.17
C ARG A 103 -17.79 6.43 -4.27
N ARG A 104 -16.51 6.71 -4.01
CA ARG A 104 -16.10 7.92 -3.27
C ARG A 104 -16.52 9.20 -3.97
N ILE A 105 -16.44 9.22 -5.31
CA ILE A 105 -16.90 10.38 -6.09
C ILE A 105 -18.43 10.47 -6.04
N ALA A 106 -19.13 9.34 -6.17
CA ALA A 106 -20.57 9.29 -6.01
C ALA A 106 -21.01 9.79 -4.62
N ASP A 107 -20.31 9.43 -3.54
CA ASP A 107 -20.57 9.94 -2.18
C ASP A 107 -20.40 11.44 -2.05
N LYS A 108 -19.37 11.99 -2.71
CA LYS A 108 -19.10 13.43 -2.68
C LYS A 108 -20.18 14.24 -3.39
N ILE A 109 -20.82 13.66 -4.40
CA ILE A 109 -21.79 14.32 -5.29
C ILE A 109 -23.23 13.85 -4.97
N GLY A 110 -23.40 12.89 -4.07
CA GLY A 110 -24.70 12.31 -3.74
C GLY A 110 -25.30 11.40 -4.82
N ALA A 111 -24.49 10.95 -5.79
CA ALA A 111 -24.97 10.13 -6.90
C ALA A 111 -25.26 8.67 -6.45
N PRO A 112 -26.31 8.02 -6.99
CA PRO A 112 -26.65 6.65 -6.62
C PRO A 112 -25.60 5.63 -7.09
N TYR A 113 -25.50 4.51 -6.36
CA TYR A 113 -24.56 3.45 -6.72
C TYR A 113 -25.12 2.47 -7.75
N LYS A 114 -24.22 1.94 -8.57
CA LYS A 114 -24.46 0.89 -9.57
C LYS A 114 -23.46 -0.24 -9.39
N VAL A 115 -23.81 -1.38 -10.00
CA VAL A 115 -23.04 -2.63 -9.87
C VAL A 115 -21.90 -2.69 -10.89
N SER A 116 -22.05 -2.00 -12.04
CA SER A 116 -21.03 -1.90 -13.10
C SER A 116 -20.27 -0.58 -13.01
N LYS A 117 -18.96 -0.62 -13.31
CA LYS A 117 -18.10 0.59 -13.35
C LYS A 117 -18.56 1.57 -14.43
N ALA A 118 -18.90 1.05 -15.62
CA ALA A 118 -19.36 1.87 -16.74
C ALA A 118 -20.64 2.63 -16.36
N ASP A 119 -21.60 1.93 -15.77
CA ASP A 119 -22.87 2.52 -15.31
C ASP A 119 -22.62 3.53 -14.18
N GLN A 120 -21.68 3.24 -13.27
CA GLN A 120 -21.34 4.16 -12.19
C GLN A 120 -20.74 5.46 -12.72
N ARG A 121 -19.86 5.40 -13.73
CA ARG A 121 -19.29 6.58 -14.39
C ARG A 121 -20.37 7.42 -15.05
N LEU A 122 -21.30 6.79 -15.77
CA LEU A 122 -22.42 7.48 -16.41
C LEU A 122 -23.32 8.20 -15.40
N VAL A 123 -23.70 7.52 -14.32
CA VAL A 123 -24.53 8.11 -13.26
C VAL A 123 -23.83 9.30 -12.59
N ILE A 124 -22.53 9.20 -12.34
CA ILE A 124 -21.77 10.32 -11.79
C ILE A 124 -21.75 11.51 -12.77
N ARG A 125 -21.54 11.26 -14.07
CA ARG A 125 -21.60 12.30 -15.11
C ARG A 125 -22.96 12.97 -15.19
N GLU A 126 -24.03 12.18 -15.22
CA GLU A 126 -25.40 12.69 -15.26
C GLU A 126 -25.72 13.57 -14.05
N HIS A 127 -25.25 13.16 -12.86
CA HIS A 127 -25.46 13.93 -11.63
C HIS A 127 -24.65 15.24 -11.63
N MET A 128 -23.39 15.19 -12.07
CA MET A 128 -22.53 16.39 -12.23
C MET A 128 -23.16 17.42 -13.16
N ASN A 129 -23.68 16.98 -14.31
CA ASN A 129 -24.30 17.88 -15.28
C ASN A 129 -25.65 18.44 -14.78
N LYS A 130 -26.41 17.66 -14.02
CA LYS A 130 -27.71 18.08 -13.49
C LYS A 130 -27.60 19.12 -12.37
N GLU A 131 -26.51 19.13 -11.60
CA GLU A 131 -26.26 20.14 -10.56
C GLU A 131 -25.66 21.45 -11.11
N ALA A 132 -25.23 21.45 -12.37
CA ALA A 132 -24.66 22.62 -13.03
C ALA A 132 -25.70 23.52 -13.75
N ASP A 133 -26.95 23.06 -13.85
CA ASP A 133 -28.13 23.81 -14.36
C ASP A 133 -29.01 24.32 -13.19
#